data_AF-A0A385YWT0-F1
#
_entry.id   AF-A0A385YWT0-F1
#
_cell.length_a   1.000
_cell.length_b   1.000
_cell.length_c   1.000
_cell.angle_alpha   90.00
_cell.angle_beta   90.00
_cell.angle_gamma   90.00
#
_symmetry.space_group_name_H-M   'P 1'
#
loop_
_entity.id
_entity.type
_entity.pdbx_description
1 polymer ?
#
loop_
_entity_poly.entity_id
_entity_poly.type
_entity_poly.pdbx_seq_one_letter_code
_entity_poly.pdbx_strand_id
1 'polypeptide(L)'
;MKVWSFLIGSCIGVIVGFLSVFIFTYVGNVLAGGITSFQPEPFLYIACIFPFSIACGVLAHYLSSSQFLTSAGYWKMSFIFAFVLSIFVSTFGVLIGEYVVRGGVGTLNWSGTILWGLLYAILLLPLSASLVKLFLLPILQQAILLFRQSRFMSNK
;
A
#
# COMPACT_ATOMS: atom_id res chain seq x y z
N MET A 1 12.22 -16.59 12.33
CA MET A 1 10.93 -16.62 11.58
C MET A 1 10.43 -15.21 11.27
N LYS A 2 10.36 -14.35 12.28
CA LYS A 2 9.84 -12.97 12.20
C LYS A 2 10.49 -12.04 11.16
N VAL A 3 11.81 -12.09 10.99
CA VAL A 3 12.53 -11.28 9.98
C VAL A 3 12.17 -11.72 8.56
N TRP A 4 12.09 -13.02 8.31
CA TRP A 4 11.72 -13.56 7.00
C TRP A 4 10.29 -13.21 6.60
N SER A 5 9.34 -13.25 7.55
CA SER A 5 7.97 -12.81 7.30
C SER A 5 7.91 -11.32 6.95
N PHE A 6 8.70 -10.48 7.62
CA PHE A 6 8.83 -9.07 7.26
C PHE A 6 9.38 -8.88 5.84
N LEU A 7 10.44 -9.61 5.47
CA LEU A 7 11.04 -9.52 4.13
C LEU A 7 10.08 -9.97 3.03
N ILE A 8 9.37 -11.10 3.23
CA ILE A 8 8.36 -11.58 2.28
C ILE A 8 7.23 -10.56 2.13
N GLY A 9 6.73 -10.03 3.26
CA GLY A 9 5.72 -8.98 3.25
C GLY A 9 6.20 -7.74 2.50
N SER A 10 7.45 -7.33 2.71
CA SER A 10 8.05 -6.19 2.03
C SER A 10 8.13 -6.41 0.51
N CYS A 11 8.56 -7.59 0.06
CA CYS A 11 8.57 -7.95 -1.36
C CYS A 11 7.17 -7.91 -1.99
N ILE A 12 6.16 -8.46 -1.29
CA ILE A 12 4.76 -8.36 -1.73
C ILE A 12 4.32 -6.90 -1.78
N GLY A 13 4.70 -6.09 -0.79
CA GLY A 13 4.42 -4.66 -0.77
C GLY A 13 5.03 -3.91 -1.96
N VAL A 14 6.25 -4.27 -2.40
CA VAL A 14 6.84 -3.70 -3.62
C VAL A 14 5.99 -4.02 -4.85
N ILE A 15 5.55 -5.27 -5.00
CA ILE A 15 4.72 -5.71 -6.13
C ILE A 15 3.38 -4.97 -6.11
N VAL A 16 2.72 -4.93 -4.96
CA VAL A 16 1.42 -4.26 -4.79
C VAL A 16 1.55 -2.74 -5.00
N GLY A 17 2.61 -2.12 -4.49
CA GLY A 17 2.90 -0.70 -4.70
C GLY A 17 3.11 -0.38 -6.18
N PHE A 18 3.88 -1.21 -6.89
CA PHE A 18 4.07 -1.08 -8.34
C PHE A 18 2.75 -1.21 -9.11
N LEU A 19 1.96 -2.25 -8.83
CA LEU A 19 0.63 -2.43 -9.44
C LEU A 19 -0.31 -1.26 -9.14
N SER A 20 -0.27 -0.72 -7.92
CA SER A 20 -1.11 0.43 -7.54
C SER A 20 -0.79 1.67 -8.37
N VAL A 21 0.48 1.92 -8.68
CA VAL A 21 0.90 3.03 -9.55
C VAL A 21 0.37 2.85 -10.98
N PHE A 22 0.43 1.62 -11.51
CA PHE A 22 -0.12 1.31 -12.83
C PHE A 22 -1.63 1.51 -12.89
N ILE A 23 -2.36 0.97 -11.92
CA ILE A 23 -3.81 1.11 -11.83
C ILE A 23 -4.19 2.59 -11.70
N PHE A 24 -3.52 3.32 -10.81
CA PHE A 24 -3.79 4.75 -10.61
C PHE A 24 -3.57 5.56 -11.88
N THR A 25 -2.46 5.33 -12.58
CA THR A 25 -2.14 6.05 -13.83
C THR A 25 -3.16 5.73 -14.92
N TYR A 26 -3.51 4.44 -15.09
CA TYR A 26 -4.46 4.03 -16.12
C TYR A 26 -5.87 4.55 -15.84
N VAL A 27 -6.37 4.38 -14.61
CA VAL A 27 -7.68 4.89 -14.21
C VAL A 27 -7.71 6.41 -14.29
N GLY A 28 -6.68 7.09 -13.78
CA GLY A 28 -6.56 8.55 -13.83
C GLY A 28 -6.62 9.09 -15.26
N ASN A 29 -5.89 8.48 -16.19
CA ASN A 29 -5.92 8.86 -17.61
C ASN A 29 -7.29 8.64 -18.25
N VAL A 30 -7.93 7.50 -18.00
CA VAL A 30 -9.28 7.23 -18.53
C VAL A 30 -10.28 8.28 -18.01
N LEU A 31 -10.22 8.61 -16.72
CA LEU A 31 -11.06 9.64 -16.12
C LEU A 31 -10.74 11.06 -16.61
N ALA A 32 -9.48 11.33 -16.99
CA ALA A 32 -9.04 12.60 -17.55
C ALA A 32 -9.40 12.79 -19.04
N GLY A 33 -10.13 11.86 -19.65
CA GLY A 33 -10.63 11.98 -21.02
C GLY A 33 -9.76 11.32 -22.10
N GLY A 34 -8.80 10.47 -21.72
CA GLY A 34 -8.00 9.68 -22.67
C GLY A 34 -6.60 9.37 -22.18
N ILE A 35 -5.95 8.40 -22.83
CA ILE A 35 -4.58 8.02 -22.47
C ILE A 35 -3.59 9.02 -23.06
N THR A 36 -3.05 9.90 -22.22
CA THR A 36 -2.02 10.88 -22.59
C THR A 36 -0.61 10.28 -22.46
N SER A 37 -0.38 9.39 -21.51
CA SER A 37 0.88 8.67 -21.30
C SER A 37 0.64 7.31 -20.65
N PHE A 38 1.32 6.27 -21.15
CA PHE A 38 1.33 4.95 -20.49
C PHE A 38 2.36 4.85 -19.36
N GLN A 39 3.25 5.84 -19.25
CA GLN A 39 4.33 5.81 -18.29
C GLN A 39 3.96 6.64 -17.05
N PRO A 40 3.85 6.01 -15.87
CA PRO A 40 3.64 6.72 -14.62
C PRO A 40 4.81 7.63 -14.30
N GLU A 41 4.51 8.77 -13.68
CA GLU A 41 5.52 9.70 -13.19
C GLU A 41 6.45 9.03 -12.15
N PRO A 42 7.78 9.22 -12.24
CA PRO A 42 8.74 8.55 -11.36
C PRO A 42 8.46 8.72 -9.86
N PHE A 43 7.95 9.89 -9.45
CA PHE A 43 7.66 10.18 -8.04
C PHE A 43 6.51 9.30 -7.50
N LEU A 44 5.57 8.84 -8.34
CA LEU A 44 4.47 7.97 -7.92
C LEU A 44 4.99 6.61 -7.44
N TYR A 45 6.07 6.10 -8.05
CA TYR A 45 6.71 4.88 -7.59
C TYR A 45 7.30 5.05 -6.20
N ILE A 46 7.96 6.17 -5.91
CA ILE A 46 8.49 6.47 -4.58
C ILE A 46 7.34 6.60 -3.57
N ALA A 47 6.29 7.34 -3.95
CA ALA A 47 5.10 7.58 -3.13
C ALA A 47 4.35 6.30 -2.77
N CYS A 48 4.35 5.27 -3.62
CA CYS A 48 3.62 4.03 -3.40
C CYS A 48 4.52 2.89 -2.91
N ILE A 49 5.63 2.58 -3.58
CA ILE A 49 6.44 1.38 -3.29
C ILE A 49 6.98 1.41 -1.87
N PHE A 50 7.52 2.55 -1.41
CA PHE A 50 8.12 2.66 -0.10
C PHE A 50 7.13 2.40 1.05
N PRO A 51 5.99 3.11 1.15
CA PRO A 51 5.03 2.86 2.22
C PRO A 51 4.36 1.48 2.10
N PHE A 52 4.05 0.99 0.90
CA PHE A 52 3.48 -0.34 0.73
C PHE A 52 4.45 -1.44 1.18
N SER A 53 5.73 -1.32 0.85
CA SER A 53 6.77 -2.26 1.29
C SER A 53 6.84 -2.34 2.81
N ILE A 54 6.97 -1.20 3.49
CA ILE A 54 7.05 -1.16 4.95
C ILE A 54 5.76 -1.66 5.60
N ALA A 55 4.61 -1.17 5.15
CA ALA A 55 3.32 -1.53 5.73
C ALA A 55 3.05 -3.04 5.57
N CYS A 56 3.26 -3.61 4.39
CA CYS A 56 3.09 -5.05 4.16
C CYS A 56 4.10 -5.87 4.97
N GLY A 57 5.35 -5.40 5.11
CA GLY A 57 6.34 -6.05 5.97
C GLY A 57 5.90 -6.12 7.43
N VAL A 58 5.40 -5.01 8.00
CA VAL A 58 4.87 -4.95 9.37
C VAL A 58 3.66 -5.86 9.52
N LEU A 59 2.74 -5.84 8.55
CA LEU A 59 1.53 -6.65 8.58
C LEU A 59 1.86 -8.15 8.51
N ALA A 60 2.78 -8.54 7.62
CA ALA A 60 3.24 -9.91 7.51
C ALA A 60 3.96 -10.38 8.78
N HIS A 61 4.77 -9.53 9.39
CA HIS A 61 5.39 -9.82 10.69
C HIS A 61 4.33 -10.08 11.76
N TYR A 62 3.31 -9.24 11.85
CA TYR A 62 2.21 -9.43 12.79
C TYR A 62 1.47 -10.75 12.55
N LEU A 63 1.06 -10.99 11.30
CA LEU A 63 0.37 -12.21 10.88
C LEU A 63 1.17 -13.49 11.17
N SER A 64 2.50 -13.42 11.11
CA SER A 64 3.37 -14.56 11.43
C SER A 64 3.35 -14.97 12.90
N SER A 65 2.93 -14.07 13.79
CA SER A 65 2.92 -14.28 15.24
C SER A 65 1.52 -14.59 15.79
N SER A 66 0.46 -14.20 15.09
CA SER A 66 -0.92 -14.43 15.49
C SER A 66 -1.46 -15.74 14.91
N GLN A 67 -1.96 -16.64 15.76
CA GLN A 67 -2.81 -17.76 15.30
C GLN A 67 -4.18 -17.21 14.92
N PHE A 68 -4.68 -17.61 13.75
CA PHE A 68 -6.03 -17.36 13.19
C PHE A 68 -6.79 -16.14 13.74
N LEU A 69 -6.81 -15.05 12.99
CA LEU A 69 -7.60 -13.88 13.36
C LEU A 69 -9.08 -14.15 13.15
N THR A 70 -9.91 -13.67 14.07
CA THR A 70 -11.36 -13.63 13.88
C THR A 70 -11.72 -12.71 12.72
N SER A 71 -12.89 -12.89 12.12
CA SER A 71 -13.38 -12.02 11.03
C SER A 71 -13.38 -10.53 11.42
N ALA A 72 -13.72 -10.22 12.67
CA ALA A 72 -13.64 -8.86 13.20
C ALA A 72 -12.19 -8.34 13.27
N GLY A 73 -11.23 -9.19 13.62
CA GLY A 73 -9.80 -8.87 13.60
C GLY A 73 -9.28 -8.55 12.19
N TYR A 74 -9.69 -9.30 11.17
CA TYR A 74 -9.37 -9.02 9.77
C TYR A 74 -9.88 -7.65 9.34
N TRP A 75 -11.13 -7.33 9.65
CA TRP A 75 -11.70 -6.03 9.35
C TRP A 75 -10.93 -4.91 10.02
N LYS A 76 -10.69 -4.99 11.32
CA LYS A 76 -9.95 -3.97 12.07
C LYS A 76 -8.56 -3.72 11.46
N MET A 77 -7.82 -4.78 11.14
CA MET A 77 -6.51 -4.62 10.49
C MET A 77 -6.62 -4.03 9.10
N SER A 78 -7.61 -4.45 8.31
CA SER A 78 -7.80 -3.93 6.96
C SER A 78 -8.11 -2.44 6.97
N PHE A 79 -8.96 -1.98 7.89
CA PHE A 79 -9.27 -0.56 8.06
C PHE A 79 -8.05 0.24 8.49
N ILE A 80 -7.32 -0.20 9.51
CA ILE A 80 -6.12 0.51 9.99
C ILE A 80 -5.07 0.58 8.87
N PHE A 81 -4.80 -0.55 8.23
CA PHE A 81 -3.81 -0.64 7.16
C PHE A 81 -4.18 0.25 5.98
N ALA A 82 -5.41 0.13 5.47
CA ALA A 82 -5.89 0.92 4.36
C ALA A 82 -5.87 2.41 4.68
N PHE A 83 -6.32 2.82 5.87
CA PHE A 83 -6.34 4.21 6.28
C PHE A 83 -4.95 4.84 6.33
N VAL A 84 -3.99 4.16 6.99
CA VAL A 84 -2.62 4.65 7.13
C VAL A 84 -1.94 4.77 5.76
N LEU A 85 -2.08 3.75 4.91
CA LEU A 85 -1.52 3.78 3.56
C LEU A 85 -2.17 4.84 2.69
N SER A 86 -3.49 4.95 2.73
CA SER A 86 -4.22 5.95 1.96
C SER A 86 -3.78 7.36 2.33
N ILE A 87 -3.70 7.69 3.63
CA ILE A 87 -3.19 9.00 4.07
C ILE A 87 -1.76 9.21 3.61
N PHE A 88 -0.90 8.20 3.76
CA PHE A 88 0.50 8.35 3.40
C PHE A 88 0.65 8.67 1.91
N VAL A 89 0.03 7.86 1.06
CA VAL A 89 0.12 8.01 -0.40
C VAL A 89 -0.62 9.27 -0.88
N SER A 90 -1.83 9.54 -0.39
CA SER A 90 -2.65 10.66 -0.84
C SER A 90 -2.14 12.02 -0.37
N THR A 91 -1.42 12.07 0.75
CA THR A 91 -0.93 13.32 1.34
C THR A 91 0.56 13.50 1.05
N PHE A 92 1.40 12.60 1.56
CA PHE A 92 2.86 12.74 1.40
C PHE A 92 3.28 12.47 -0.04
N GLY A 93 2.67 11.48 -0.70
CA GLY A 93 2.96 11.20 -2.11
C GLY A 93 2.69 12.39 -3.02
N VAL A 94 1.55 13.07 -2.80
CA VAL A 94 1.18 14.26 -3.59
C VAL A 94 2.07 15.46 -3.24
N LEU A 95 2.40 15.67 -1.96
CA LEU A 95 3.34 16.74 -1.56
C LEU A 95 4.73 16.56 -2.18
N ILE A 96 5.23 15.32 -2.22
CA ILE A 96 6.50 15.00 -2.91
C ILE A 96 6.37 15.27 -4.40
N GLY A 97 5.26 14.84 -5.02
CA GLY A 97 4.99 15.11 -6.43
C GLY A 97 4.96 16.60 -6.76
N GLU A 98 4.21 17.39 -5.97
CA GLU A 98 4.17 18.84 -6.12
C GLU A 98 5.56 19.47 -5.93
N TYR A 99 6.35 19.00 -4.97
CA TYR A 99 7.70 19.50 -4.73
C TYR A 99 8.62 19.24 -5.93
N VAL A 100 8.57 18.02 -6.48
CA VAL A 100 9.37 17.62 -7.64
C VAL A 100 8.96 18.41 -8.88
N VAL A 101 7.66 18.58 -9.12
CA VAL A 101 7.15 19.26 -10.32
C VAL A 101 7.27 20.78 -10.23
N ARG A 102 7.06 21.37 -9.05
CA ARG A 102 7.02 22.83 -8.86
C ARG A 102 8.30 23.42 -8.27
N GLY A 103 9.30 22.58 -7.97
CA GLY A 103 10.67 23.00 -7.70
C GLY A 103 10.92 23.75 -6.40
N GLY A 104 9.99 23.76 -5.44
CA GLY A 104 10.21 24.48 -4.18
C GLY A 104 9.15 24.26 -3.11
N VAL A 105 9.55 24.42 -1.86
CA VAL A 105 8.65 24.28 -0.69
C VAL A 105 7.61 25.40 -0.61
N GLY A 106 7.96 26.59 -1.14
CA GLY A 106 7.08 27.77 -1.14
C GLY A 106 5.96 27.72 -2.19
N THR A 107 5.98 26.77 -3.13
CA THR A 107 4.97 26.62 -4.19
C THR A 107 3.98 25.48 -3.91
N LEU A 108 4.13 24.81 -2.76
CA LEU A 108 3.29 23.72 -2.29
C LEU A 108 1.97 24.24 -1.71
N ASN A 109 0.86 23.64 -2.11
CA ASN A 109 -0.42 23.92 -1.50
C ASN A 109 -0.64 23.06 -0.25
N TRP A 110 0.13 23.31 0.81
CA TRP A 110 0.11 22.50 2.04
C TRP A 110 -1.30 22.25 2.58
N SER A 111 -2.07 23.33 2.76
CA SER A 111 -3.41 23.24 3.35
C SER A 111 -4.37 22.48 2.44
N GLY A 112 -4.36 22.76 1.14
CA GLY A 112 -5.23 22.07 0.19
C GLY A 112 -4.88 20.60 0.07
N THR A 113 -3.60 20.27 -0.09
CA THR A 113 -3.13 18.90 -0.33
C THR A 113 -3.34 18.02 0.91
N ILE A 114 -3.13 18.53 2.12
CA ILE A 114 -3.44 17.79 3.36
C ILE A 114 -4.95 17.56 3.49
N LEU A 115 -5.77 18.61 3.29
CA LEU A 115 -7.22 18.49 3.41
C LEU A 115 -7.79 17.48 2.41
N TRP A 116 -7.45 17.61 1.12
CA TRP A 116 -7.92 16.71 0.07
C TRP A 116 -7.36 15.31 0.23
N GLY A 117 -6.09 15.17 0.62
CA GLY A 117 -5.48 13.86 0.91
C GLY A 117 -6.23 13.11 2.01
N LEU A 118 -6.60 13.79 3.09
CA LEU A 118 -7.37 13.22 4.19
C LEU A 118 -8.82 12.90 3.79
N LEU A 119 -9.48 13.80 3.05
CA LEU A 119 -10.83 13.56 2.54
C LEU A 119 -10.87 12.33 1.63
N TYR A 120 -9.94 12.20 0.68
CA TYR A 120 -9.87 11.02 -0.19
C TYR A 120 -9.58 9.74 0.59
N ALA A 121 -8.69 9.80 1.59
CA ALA A 121 -8.40 8.64 2.44
C ALA A 121 -9.63 8.16 3.21
N ILE A 122 -10.46 9.08 3.73
CA ILE A 122 -11.71 8.73 4.43
C ILE A 122 -12.77 8.22 3.44
N LEU A 123 -13.01 8.95 2.35
CA LEU A 123 -14.06 8.61 1.39
C LEU A 123 -13.82 7.25 0.72
N LEU A 124 -12.56 6.94 0.41
CA LEU A 124 -12.17 5.66 -0.20
C LEU A 124 -11.88 4.56 0.83
N LEU A 125 -11.99 4.86 2.14
CA LEU A 125 -11.66 3.90 3.19
C LEU A 125 -12.49 2.61 3.11
N PRO A 126 -13.83 2.64 2.90
CA PRO A 126 -14.62 1.42 2.84
C PRO A 126 -14.19 0.50 1.69
N LEU A 127 -13.87 1.09 0.53
CA LEU A 127 -13.41 0.36 -0.64
C LEU A 127 -12.00 -0.21 -0.42
N SER A 128 -11.05 0.63 0.00
CA SER A 128 -9.66 0.23 0.23
C SER A 128 -9.53 -0.80 1.35
N ALA A 129 -10.24 -0.65 2.46
CA ALA A 129 -10.29 -1.65 3.52
C ALA A 129 -10.87 -2.98 3.02
N SER A 130 -11.91 -2.94 2.17
CA SER A 130 -12.47 -4.16 1.58
C SER A 130 -11.46 -4.86 0.66
N LEU A 131 -10.72 -4.12 -0.17
CA LEU A 131 -9.68 -4.69 -1.03
C LEU A 131 -8.53 -5.32 -0.21
N VAL A 132 -8.09 -4.64 0.85
CA VAL A 132 -7.06 -5.16 1.75
C VAL A 132 -7.52 -6.46 2.42
N LYS A 133 -8.77 -6.49 2.88
CA LYS A 133 -9.34 -7.68 3.51
C LYS A 133 -9.46 -8.85 2.54
N LEU A 134 -10.00 -8.60 1.35
CA LEU A 134 -10.36 -9.65 0.39
C LEU A 134 -9.15 -10.22 -0.34
N PHE A 135 -8.15 -9.39 -0.63
CA PHE A 135 -7.02 -9.79 -1.46
C PHE A 135 -5.71 -9.80 -0.67
N LEU A 136 -5.33 -8.66 -0.09
CA LEU A 136 -3.98 -8.49 0.43
C LEU A 136 -3.69 -9.35 1.66
N LEU A 137 -4.59 -9.33 2.66
CA LEU A 137 -4.42 -10.11 3.89
C LEU A 137 -4.33 -11.63 3.61
N PRO A 138 -5.24 -12.23 2.81
CA PRO A 138 -5.12 -13.63 2.42
C PRO A 138 -3.82 -13.95 1.68
N ILE A 139 -3.38 -13.11 0.73
CA ILE A 139 -2.14 -13.31 -0.02
C ILE A 139 -0.94 -13.31 0.93
N LEU A 140 -0.84 -12.34 1.84
CA LEU A 140 0.25 -12.26 2.81
C LEU A 140 0.27 -13.49 3.72
N GLN A 141 -0.88 -13.91 4.22
CA GLN A 141 -0.98 -15.09 5.08
C GLN A 141 -0.59 -16.38 4.35
N GLN A 142 -1.07 -16.57 3.11
CA GLN A 142 -0.73 -17.73 2.28
C GLN A 142 0.78 -17.79 2.02
N ALA A 143 1.40 -16.65 1.68
CA ALA A 143 2.84 -16.56 1.43
C ALA A 143 3.67 -16.94 2.67
N ILE A 144 3.26 -16.48 3.86
CA ILE A 144 3.91 -16.83 5.13
C ILE A 144 3.77 -18.33 5.42
N LEU A 145 2.59 -18.92 5.18
CA LEU A 145 2.34 -20.35 5.41
C LEU A 145 3.18 -21.22 4.49
N LEU A 146 3.24 -20.90 3.19
CA LEU A 146 4.06 -21.62 2.21
C LEU A 146 5.55 -21.58 2.58
N PHE A 147 6.05 -20.42 2.99
CA PHE A 147 7.43 -20.28 3.44
C PHE A 147 7.72 -21.06 4.73
N ARG A 148 6.74 -21.14 5.64
CA ARG A 148 6.88 -21.94 6.86
C ARG A 148 6.99 -23.43 6.52
N GLN A 149 6.17 -23.93 5.60
CA GLN A 149 6.16 -25.33 5.17
C GLN A 149 7.47 -25.74 4.47
N SER A 150 8.00 -24.90 3.57
CA SER A 150 9.26 -25.21 2.85
C SER A 150 10.45 -25.38 3.78
N ARG A 151 10.52 -24.58 4.86
CA ARG A 151 11.56 -24.69 5.88
C ARG A 151 11.48 -25.94 6.76
N PHE A 152 10.27 -26.44 7.02
CA PHE A 152 10.11 -27.71 7.75
C PHE A 152 10.55 -28.92 6.91
N MET A 153 10.45 -28.84 5.58
CA MET A 153 10.93 -29.89 4.69
C MET A 153 12.46 -29.88 4.50
N SER A 154 13.10 -28.71 4.59
CA SER A 154 14.56 -28.58 4.47
C SER A 154 15.36 -29.03 5.71
N ASN A 155 14.69 -29.22 6.85
CA ASN A 155 15.32 -29.61 8.13
C ASN A 155 15.10 -31.09 8.48
N LYS A 156 14.58 -31.88 7.54
CA LYS A 156 14.52 -33.35 7.61
C LYS A 156 15.52 -33.92 6.61
#